data_AF-A0A9Q3KTT6-F1
#
_entry.id   AF-A0A9Q3KTT6-F1
#
_cell.length_a   1.000
_cell.length_b   1.000
_cell.length_c   1.000
_cell.angle_alpha   90.00
_cell.angle_beta   90.00
_cell.angle_gamma   90.00
#
_symmetry.space_group_name_H-M   'P 1'
#
loop_
_entity.id
_entity.type
_entity.pdbx_description
1 polymer ?
#
loop_
_entity_poly.entity_id
_entity_poly.type
_entity_poly.pdbx_seq_one_letter_code
_entity_poly.pdbx_strand_id
1 'polypeptide(L)'
;MLEKGWNPRLPADTLRKDLIDIHPTASSFNIMLDKVKHHAKQSMTDAFDYAKQKWDKSQKVPDFKVGDLVLDSTLNYNSIKGPKKLKYSYVGPFVIVALHGAKNPTPLTVPPVEQNEDRKIKKVIKERRLRGKNQREYLVRYRNPVHEH
;
A
#
# COMPACT_ATOMS: atom_id res chain seq x y z
N MET A 1 -1.04 75.76 -22.50
CA MET A 1 -0.90 74.41 -21.91
C MET A 1 -2.26 73.75 -21.98
N LEU A 2 -2.46 72.79 -22.89
CA LEU A 2 -3.71 72.04 -23.01
C LEU A 2 -3.48 70.70 -22.31
N GLU A 3 -4.07 70.52 -21.12
CA GLU A 3 -3.96 69.26 -20.39
C GLU A 3 -4.63 68.14 -21.21
N LYS A 4 -3.81 67.13 -21.54
CA LYS A 4 -4.21 65.92 -22.26
C LYS A 4 -5.39 65.26 -21.53
N GLY A 5 -6.52 65.16 -22.22
CA GLY A 5 -7.74 64.52 -21.75
C GLY A 5 -7.47 63.14 -21.16
N TRP A 6 -7.90 62.96 -19.91
CA TRP A 6 -7.94 61.68 -19.23
C TRP A 6 -9.08 60.86 -19.85
N ASN A 7 -8.76 59.76 -20.53
CA ASN A 7 -9.78 58.83 -21.02
C ASN A 7 -9.94 57.73 -19.96
N PRO A 8 -10.99 57.76 -19.11
CA PRO A 8 -11.16 56.75 -18.08
C PRO A 8 -11.36 55.40 -18.76
N ARG A 9 -10.40 54.48 -18.57
CA ARG A 9 -10.57 53.09 -18.99
C ARG A 9 -11.65 52.48 -18.10
N LEU A 10 -12.90 52.51 -18.58
CA LEU A 10 -13.99 51.82 -17.92
C LEU A 10 -13.64 50.32 -17.85
N PRO A 11 -13.78 49.67 -16.68
CA PRO A 11 -13.62 48.22 -16.56
C PRO A 11 -14.75 47.53 -17.31
N ALA A 12 -14.55 47.29 -18.61
CA ALA A 12 -15.51 46.66 -19.52
C ALA A 12 -16.08 45.33 -18.98
N ASP A 13 -15.28 44.63 -18.17
CA ASP A 13 -15.63 43.37 -17.53
C ASP A 13 -16.71 43.50 -16.45
N THR A 14 -16.93 44.69 -15.89
CA THR A 14 -17.98 44.91 -14.88
C THR A 14 -19.36 45.19 -15.48
N LEU A 15 -19.41 45.82 -16.66
CA LEU A 15 -20.65 46.17 -17.35
C LEU A 15 -21.26 45.00 -18.14
N ARG A 16 -20.48 43.94 -18.38
CA ARG A 16 -20.90 42.77 -19.18
C ARG A 16 -21.37 41.58 -18.37
N LYS A 17 -21.44 41.70 -17.04
CA LYS A 17 -21.82 40.59 -16.14
C LYS A 17 -23.24 40.07 -16.39
N ASP A 18 -24.13 40.94 -16.84
CA ASP A 18 -25.55 40.63 -17.09
C ASP A 18 -25.87 40.38 -18.58
N LEU A 19 -24.88 40.49 -19.47
CA LEU A 19 -25.05 40.13 -20.88
C LEU A 19 -24.83 38.62 -21.06
N ILE A 20 -25.73 37.99 -21.81
CA ILE A 20 -25.60 36.58 -22.20
C ILE A 20 -24.46 36.51 -23.23
N ASP A 21 -23.25 36.18 -22.77
CA ASP A 21 -22.12 35.87 -23.64
C ASP A 21 -22.44 34.58 -24.42
N ILE A 22 -22.86 34.71 -25.68
CA ILE A 22 -23.15 33.58 -26.59
C ILE A 22 -21.89 32.72 -26.82
N HIS A 23 -20.71 33.32 -26.66
CA HIS A 23 -19.42 32.65 -26.74
C HIS A 23 -18.59 32.97 -25.50
N PRO A 24 -18.02 31.97 -24.80
CA PRO A 24 -17.22 32.23 -23.62
C PRO A 24 -15.94 32.98 -24.02
N THR A 25 -15.77 34.17 -23.47
CA THR A 25 -14.48 34.86 -23.46
C THR A 25 -13.42 33.92 -22.86
N ALA A 26 -12.16 33.99 -23.30
CA ALA A 26 -11.09 33.09 -22.82
C ALA A 26 -10.98 33.00 -21.29
N SER A 27 -11.26 34.11 -20.57
CA SER A 27 -11.31 34.15 -19.11
C SER A 27 -12.48 33.32 -18.52
N SER A 28 -13.69 33.43 -19.09
CA SER A 28 -14.84 32.66 -18.63
C SER A 28 -14.70 31.17 -18.98
N PHE A 29 -14.06 30.84 -20.11
CA PHE A 29 -13.72 29.47 -20.46
C PHE A 29 -12.73 28.85 -19.47
N ASN A 30 -11.72 29.60 -19.01
CA ASN A 30 -10.76 29.08 -18.03
C ASN A 30 -11.45 28.74 -16.69
N ILE A 31 -12.32 29.63 -16.21
CA ILE A 31 -13.13 29.39 -15.01
C ILE A 31 -14.01 28.14 -15.18
N MET A 32 -14.61 27.97 -16.37
CA MET A 32 -15.39 26.78 -16.69
C MET A 32 -14.54 25.51 -16.66
N LEU A 33 -13.34 25.53 -17.26
CA LEU A 33 -12.43 24.40 -17.24
C LEU A 33 -12.02 24.01 -15.83
N ASP A 34 -11.74 24.98 -14.97
CA ASP A 34 -11.35 24.67 -13.58
C ASP A 34 -12.51 24.05 -12.79
N LYS A 35 -13.74 24.51 -13.01
CA LYS A 35 -14.94 23.87 -12.45
C LYS A 35 -15.10 22.43 -12.95
N VAL A 36 -14.93 22.20 -14.24
CA VAL A 36 -15.03 20.85 -14.83
C VAL A 36 -13.95 19.93 -14.27
N LYS A 37 -12.70 20.40 -14.15
CA LYS A 37 -11.61 19.63 -13.53
C LYS A 37 -11.92 19.28 -12.08
N HIS A 38 -12.44 20.24 -11.31
CA HIS A 38 -12.80 20.01 -9.92
C HIS A 38 -13.92 18.97 -9.80
N HIS A 39 -14.97 19.10 -10.61
CA HIS A 39 -16.07 18.14 -10.65
C HIS A 39 -15.61 16.75 -11.09
N ALA A 40 -14.75 16.65 -12.11
CA ALA A 40 -14.19 15.37 -12.54
C ALA A 40 -13.39 14.70 -11.41
N LYS A 41 -12.61 15.48 -10.66
CA LYS A 41 -11.87 14.98 -9.49
C LYS A 41 -12.82 14.45 -8.41
N GLN A 42 -13.86 15.22 -8.07
CA GLN A 42 -14.88 14.81 -7.10
C GLN A 42 -15.61 13.53 -7.55
N SER A 43 -15.99 13.45 -8.82
CA SER A 43 -16.64 12.27 -9.38
C SER A 43 -15.77 11.02 -9.26
N MET A 44 -14.45 11.14 -9.47
CA MET A 44 -13.52 10.03 -9.27
C MET A 44 -13.42 9.60 -7.79
N THR A 45 -13.35 10.55 -6.87
CA THR A 45 -13.28 10.24 -5.43
C THR A 45 -14.57 9.59 -4.95
N ASP A 46 -15.72 10.12 -5.35
CA ASP A 46 -17.02 9.63 -4.95
C ASP A 46 -17.28 8.21 -5.49
N ALA A 47 -16.86 7.94 -6.74
CA ALA A 47 -16.94 6.60 -7.32
C ALA A 47 -16.07 5.59 -6.57
N PHE A 48 -14.86 5.98 -6.17
CA PHE A 48 -13.98 5.14 -5.37
C PHE A 48 -14.57 4.87 -3.98
N ASP A 49 -15.04 5.91 -3.30
CA ASP A 49 -15.62 5.80 -1.97
C ASP A 49 -16.90 4.96 -1.98
N TYR A 50 -17.75 5.11 -3.01
CA TYR A 50 -18.92 4.26 -3.22
C TYR A 50 -18.53 2.79 -3.38
N ALA A 51 -17.54 2.50 -4.22
CA ALA A 51 -17.08 1.13 -4.44
C ALA A 51 -16.52 0.52 -3.15
N LYS A 52 -15.73 1.30 -2.40
CA LYS A 52 -15.19 0.90 -1.10
C LYS A 52 -16.29 0.60 -0.09
N GLN A 53 -17.24 1.53 0.10
CA GLN A 53 -18.35 1.34 1.03
C GLN A 53 -19.22 0.14 0.67
N LYS A 54 -19.48 -0.08 -0.64
CA LYS A 54 -20.21 -1.25 -1.12
C LYS A 54 -19.46 -2.54 -0.79
N TRP A 55 -18.15 -2.55 -1.00
CA TRP A 55 -17.29 -3.69 -0.66
C TRP A 55 -17.28 -3.94 0.85
N ASP A 56 -17.01 -2.91 1.67
CA ASP A 56 -16.98 -3.01 3.13
C ASP A 56 -18.30 -3.55 3.70
N LYS A 57 -19.45 -3.10 3.18
CA LYS A 57 -20.77 -3.63 3.59
C LYS A 57 -20.96 -5.12 3.25
N SER A 58 -20.38 -5.57 2.14
CA SER A 58 -20.50 -6.97 1.70
C SER A 58 -19.57 -7.92 2.45
N GLN A 59 -18.43 -7.42 2.95
CA GLN A 59 -17.45 -8.23 3.65
C GLN A 59 -17.81 -8.34 5.13
N LYS A 60 -18.23 -9.53 5.54
CA LYS A 60 -18.29 -9.89 6.96
C LYS A 60 -16.96 -10.55 7.32
N VAL A 61 -16.18 -9.90 8.18
CA VAL A 61 -15.00 -10.53 8.77
C VAL A 61 -15.50 -11.74 9.58
N PRO A 62 -15.02 -12.96 9.30
CA PRO A 62 -15.38 -14.12 10.11
C PRO A 62 -14.92 -13.90 11.54
N ASP A 63 -15.81 -14.15 12.51
CA ASP A 63 -15.43 -14.17 13.92
C ASP A 63 -14.76 -15.52 14.21
N PHE A 64 -13.50 -15.45 14.64
CA PHE A 64 -12.68 -16.62 14.92
C PHE A 64 -12.50 -16.77 16.42
N LYS A 65 -12.64 -17.99 16.94
CA LYS A 65 -12.42 -18.30 18.35
C LYS A 65 -11.21 -19.20 18.52
N VAL A 66 -10.53 -19.05 19.67
CA VAL A 66 -9.45 -19.98 20.06
C VAL A 66 -10.06 -21.38 20.20
N GLY A 67 -9.43 -22.36 19.57
CA GLY A 67 -9.94 -23.73 19.49
C GLY A 67 -10.67 -24.09 18.19
N ASP A 68 -11.03 -23.11 17.34
CA ASP A 68 -11.68 -23.39 16.06
C ASP A 68 -10.72 -24.09 15.08
N LEU A 69 -11.26 -24.99 14.26
CA LEU A 69 -10.54 -25.65 13.18
C LEU A 69 -10.67 -24.83 11.89
N VAL A 70 -9.54 -24.32 11.38
CA VAL A 70 -9.47 -23.48 10.19
C VAL A 70 -8.57 -24.09 9.14
N LEU A 71 -8.90 -23.87 7.88
CA LEU A 71 -8.08 -24.25 6.74
C LEU A 71 -7.22 -23.08 6.26
N ASP A 72 -5.93 -23.33 6.04
CA ASP A 72 -5.02 -22.33 5.49
C ASP A 72 -4.97 -22.38 3.97
N SER A 73 -5.11 -21.22 3.31
CA SER A 73 -5.09 -21.12 1.86
C SER A 73 -3.67 -21.23 1.30
N THR A 74 -3.46 -22.14 0.34
CA THR A 74 -2.15 -22.35 -0.27
C THR A 74 -1.75 -21.30 -1.31
N LEU A 75 -2.60 -20.30 -1.57
CA LEU A 75 -2.42 -19.33 -2.66
C LEU A 75 -1.09 -18.56 -2.56
N ASN A 76 -0.66 -18.23 -1.34
CA ASN A 76 0.55 -17.43 -1.07
C ASN A 76 1.76 -18.26 -0.64
N TYR A 77 1.66 -19.59 -0.65
CA TYR A 77 2.75 -20.46 -0.19
C TYR A 77 3.75 -20.72 -1.33
N ASN A 78 4.91 -20.08 -1.24
CA ASN A 78 6.05 -20.33 -2.15
C ASN A 78 6.77 -21.66 -1.85
N SER A 79 6.57 -22.23 -0.66
CA SER A 79 7.25 -23.44 -0.16
C SER A 79 6.65 -24.74 -0.70
N ILE A 80 5.44 -24.69 -1.27
CA ILE A 80 4.75 -25.89 -1.80
C ILE A 80 5.21 -26.10 -3.24
N LYS A 81 6.13 -27.04 -3.46
CA LYS A 81 6.64 -27.41 -4.78
C LYS A 81 5.61 -28.26 -5.54
N GLY A 82 5.47 -28.04 -6.85
CA GLY A 82 4.61 -28.86 -7.70
C GLY A 82 3.75 -28.05 -8.70
N PRO A 83 3.08 -28.74 -9.64
CA PRO A 83 2.24 -28.11 -10.65
C PRO A 83 1.01 -27.47 -10.00
N LYS A 84 0.72 -26.20 -10.34
CA LYS A 84 -0.36 -25.39 -9.72
C LYS A 84 -1.73 -26.07 -9.74
N LYS A 85 -2.04 -26.85 -10.78
CA LYS A 85 -3.33 -27.52 -10.97
C LYS A 85 -3.57 -28.72 -10.04
N LEU A 86 -2.51 -29.32 -9.49
CA LEU A 86 -2.60 -30.45 -8.56
C LEU A 86 -2.38 -30.02 -7.10
N LYS A 87 -2.16 -28.72 -6.84
CA LYS A 87 -2.06 -28.24 -5.46
C LYS A 87 -3.46 -28.15 -4.86
N TYR A 88 -3.62 -28.72 -3.68
CA TYR A 88 -4.80 -28.46 -2.86
C TYR A 88 -4.87 -26.96 -2.56
N SER A 89 -6.02 -26.33 -2.78
CA SER A 89 -6.22 -24.90 -2.50
C SER A 89 -6.14 -24.54 -1.02
N TYR A 90 -6.35 -25.55 -0.16
CA TYR A 90 -6.39 -25.44 1.28
C TYR A 90 -5.63 -26.61 1.90
N VAL A 91 -4.94 -26.34 3.01
CA VAL A 91 -4.22 -27.36 3.78
C VAL A 91 -4.79 -27.38 5.19
N GLY A 92 -5.06 -28.60 5.68
CA GLY A 92 -5.17 -28.98 7.08
C GLY A 92 -6.26 -28.28 7.90
N PRO A 93 -7.01 -29.00 8.75
CA PRO A 93 -7.68 -28.34 9.85
C PRO A 93 -6.62 -27.98 10.91
N PHE A 94 -6.29 -26.71 11.02
CA PHE A 94 -5.42 -26.16 12.06
C PHE A 94 -6.26 -25.59 13.19
N VAL A 95 -5.82 -25.80 14.43
CA VAL A 95 -6.48 -25.21 15.61
C VAL A 95 -5.96 -23.79 15.82
N ILE A 96 -6.87 -22.82 15.97
CA ILE A 96 -6.47 -21.47 16.37
C ILE A 96 -5.99 -21.48 17.82
N VAL A 97 -4.71 -21.21 18.04
CA VAL A 97 -4.10 -21.18 19.38
C VAL A 97 -4.27 -19.81 20.06
N ALA A 98 -4.16 -18.72 19.29
CA ALA A 98 -4.28 -17.37 19.82
C ALA A 98 -4.79 -16.40 18.74
N LEU A 99 -5.64 -15.45 19.14
CA LEU A 99 -6.11 -14.36 18.28
C LEU A 99 -5.19 -13.16 18.42
N HIS A 100 -4.62 -12.68 17.31
CA HIS A 100 -3.85 -11.44 17.28
C HIS A 100 -4.69 -10.31 16.70
N GLY A 101 -4.74 -9.16 17.39
CA GLY A 101 -5.45 -7.97 16.92
C GLY A 101 -5.03 -6.72 17.69
N ALA A 102 -5.22 -5.54 17.08
CA ALA A 102 -4.80 -4.23 17.61
C ALA A 102 -5.36 -3.88 19.01
N LYS A 103 -6.34 -4.64 19.52
CA LYS A 103 -6.93 -4.44 20.85
C LYS A 103 -6.28 -5.26 21.97
N ASN A 104 -5.47 -6.27 21.64
CA ASN A 104 -4.75 -7.09 22.63
C ASN A 104 -3.27 -7.14 22.22
N PRO A 105 -2.40 -6.29 22.82
CA PRO A 105 -0.96 -6.43 22.65
C PRO A 105 -0.49 -7.64 23.46
N THR A 106 -0.73 -8.85 22.96
CA THR A 106 0.14 -9.95 23.37
C THR A 106 1.53 -9.61 22.86
N PRO A 107 2.55 -9.60 23.73
CA PRO A 107 3.92 -9.44 23.26
C PRO A 107 4.13 -10.50 22.19
N LEU A 108 4.60 -10.07 21.02
CA LEU A 108 5.11 -10.97 20.00
C LEU A 108 6.23 -11.76 20.68
N THR A 109 5.89 -12.92 21.26
CA THR A 109 6.89 -13.88 21.70
C THR A 109 7.48 -14.40 20.42
N VAL A 110 8.46 -13.66 19.92
CA VAL A 110 9.37 -14.11 18.88
C VAL A 110 9.80 -15.50 19.36
N PRO A 111 9.58 -16.58 18.57
CA PRO A 111 10.11 -17.88 18.95
C PRO A 111 11.59 -17.65 19.28
N PRO A 112 12.10 -18.21 20.39
CA PRO A 112 13.45 -17.90 20.86
C PRO A 112 14.38 -17.99 19.67
N VAL A 113 14.96 -16.86 19.26
CA VAL A 113 16.11 -16.90 18.38
C VAL A 113 17.13 -17.65 19.21
N GLU A 114 17.33 -18.93 18.89
CA GLU A 114 18.36 -19.76 19.51
C GLU A 114 19.62 -18.88 19.56
N GLN A 115 20.01 -18.49 20.77
CA GLN A 115 21.24 -17.77 20.98
C GLN A 115 22.32 -18.70 20.41
N ASN A 116 22.93 -18.27 19.31
CA ASN A 116 23.88 -19.08 18.57
C ASN A 116 25.15 -19.23 19.41
N GLU A 117 25.17 -20.21 20.29
CA GLU A 117 26.41 -20.67 20.90
C GLU A 117 27.29 -21.28 19.80
N ASP A 118 28.46 -20.67 19.59
CA ASP A 118 29.66 -21.17 18.93
C ASP A 118 29.51 -22.01 17.65
N ARG A 119 28.69 -21.56 16.69
CA ARG A 119 28.68 -22.16 15.35
C ARG A 119 29.98 -21.83 14.61
N LYS A 120 30.94 -22.77 14.60
CA LYS A 120 32.17 -22.66 13.81
C LYS A 120 31.85 -22.59 12.31
N ILE A 121 32.36 -21.56 11.66
CA ILE A 121 32.25 -21.35 10.22
C ILE A 121 33.00 -22.48 9.48
N LYS A 122 32.33 -23.19 8.57
CA LYS A 122 32.96 -24.21 7.71
C LYS A 122 33.55 -23.58 6.44
N LYS A 123 32.81 -22.68 5.80
CA LYS A 123 33.22 -22.08 4.52
C LYS A 123 32.51 -20.76 4.24
N VAL A 124 33.23 -19.76 3.75
CA VAL A 124 32.65 -18.54 3.16
C VAL A 124 32.28 -18.82 1.70
N ILE A 125 31.01 -18.59 1.35
CA ILE A 125 30.47 -18.83 0.00
C ILE A 125 30.60 -17.59 -0.87
N LYS A 126 30.31 -16.40 -0.30
CA LYS A 126 30.29 -15.15 -1.07
C LYS A 126 30.66 -13.99 -0.18
N GLU A 127 31.49 -13.09 -0.71
CA GLU A 127 31.84 -11.83 -0.08
C GLU A 127 31.27 -10.69 -0.91
N ARG A 128 30.72 -9.67 -0.25
CA ARG A 128 30.27 -8.42 -0.86
C ARG A 128 30.79 -7.23 -0.08
N ARG A 129 31.43 -6.28 -0.75
CA ARG A 129 31.83 -4.98 -0.16
C ARG A 129 30.66 -4.01 -0.24
N LEU A 130 30.33 -3.37 0.86
CA LEU A 130 29.33 -2.30 0.88
C LEU A 130 30.01 -0.98 0.49
N ARG A 131 29.37 -0.22 -0.41
CA ARG A 131 29.90 1.09 -0.83
C ARG A 131 29.75 2.09 0.32
N GLY A 132 30.85 2.76 0.68
CA GLY A 132 30.87 3.89 1.61
C GLY A 132 31.28 3.56 3.05
N LYS A 133 31.50 2.29 3.40
CA LYS A 133 32.09 1.88 4.68
C LYS A 133 33.08 0.73 4.42
N ASN A 134 34.17 0.64 5.19
CA ASN A 134 35.08 -0.52 5.18
C ASN A 134 34.42 -1.77 5.80
N GLN A 135 33.19 -2.08 5.38
CA GLN A 135 32.37 -3.17 5.87
C GLN A 135 32.19 -4.20 4.74
N ARG A 136 32.35 -5.47 5.10
CA ARG A 136 32.20 -6.63 4.20
C ARG A 136 31.08 -7.50 4.74
N GLU A 137 30.18 -7.92 3.86
CA GLU A 137 29.17 -8.92 4.15
C GLU A 137 29.64 -10.28 3.63
N TYR A 138 29.46 -11.31 4.45
CA TYR A 138 29.82 -12.68 4.10
C TYR A 138 28.58 -13.57 4.14
N LEU A 139 28.33 -14.30 3.05
CA LEU A 139 27.46 -15.46 3.04
C LEU A 139 28.27 -16.67 3.46
N VAL A 140 27.91 -17.31 4.56
CA VAL A 140 28.73 -18.35 5.21
C VAL A 140 27.94 -19.65 5.38
N ARG A 141 28.61 -20.78 5.20
CA ARG A 141 28.12 -22.12 5.57
C ARG A 141 28.72 -22.53 6.91
N TYR A 142 27.87 -22.83 7.88
CA TYR A 142 28.28 -23.34 9.19
C TYR A 142 28.58 -24.83 9.15
N ARG A 143 29.43 -25.30 10.08
CA ARG A 143 29.61 -26.73 10.35
C ARG A 143 28.40 -27.20 11.18
N ASN A 144 27.70 -28.25 10.74
CA ASN A 144 26.55 -28.79 11.47
C ASN A 144 27.08 -29.59 12.68
N PRO A 145 26.73 -29.23 13.93
CA PRO A 145 27.23 -29.93 15.11
C PRO A 145 26.63 -31.34 15.31
N VAL A 146 25.53 -31.67 14.61
CA VAL A 146 24.72 -32.88 14.85
C VAL A 146 25.31 -34.18 14.24
N HIS A 147 26.51 -34.18 13.68
CA HIS A 147 27.10 -35.35 13.01
C HIS A 147 28.42 -35.85 13.62
N GLU A 148 28.68 -35.60 14.90
CA GLU A 148 29.79 -36.22 15.62
C GLU A 148 29.25 -37.19 16.68
N HIS A 149 28.80 -38.37 16.21
CA HIS A 149 28.81 -39.63 16.96
C HIS A 149 29.00 -40.79 15.96
#